data_AF-A0A0Q7SPV7-F1
#
_entry.id   AF-A0A0Q7SPV7-F1
#
_cell.length_a   1.000
_cell.length_b   1.000
_cell.length_c   1.000
_cell.angle_alpha   90.00
_cell.angle_beta   90.00
_cell.angle_gamma   90.00
#
_symmetry.space_group_name_H-M   'P 1'
#
loop_
_entity.id
_entity.type
_entity.pdbx_description
1 polymer ?
#
loop_
_entity_poly.entity_id
_entity_poly.type
_entity_poly.pdbx_seq_one_letter_code
_entity_poly.pdbx_strand_id
1 'polypeptide(L)'
;MRWGVLSLTALLCACVDKSDPPREIAGADAGNGLAVIHSVGCASCHVIPGVRWPEGLAGPSLAGFADSPMIGGQFPNRPDVLVDWLVDAPSMAPATAMPAMPLTESEARDVAAYLYTLHD
;
A
#
# COMPACT_ATOMS: atom_id res chain seq x y z
N MET A 1 -33.32 -20.86 51.82
CA MET A 1 -32.53 -21.70 50.89
C MET A 1 -32.45 -20.99 49.55
N ARG A 2 -31.23 -20.79 49.03
CA ARG A 2 -30.92 -20.03 47.81
C ARG A 2 -30.90 -21.00 46.63
N TRP A 3 -31.67 -20.76 45.57
CA TRP A 3 -31.49 -21.44 44.28
C TRP A 3 -30.71 -20.52 43.35
N GLY A 4 -29.47 -20.91 43.07
CA GLY A 4 -28.59 -20.23 42.12
C GLY A 4 -28.96 -20.61 40.69
N VAL A 5 -29.15 -19.61 39.85
CA VAL A 5 -29.22 -19.77 38.39
C VAL A 5 -27.78 -19.66 37.89
N LEU A 6 -27.18 -20.78 37.49
CA LEU A 6 -25.93 -20.79 36.73
C LEU A 6 -26.25 -20.48 35.26
N SER A 7 -26.08 -19.22 34.86
CA SER A 7 -26.07 -18.85 33.44
C SER A 7 -24.72 -19.20 32.84
N LEU A 8 -24.73 -20.22 31.99
CA LEU A 8 -23.59 -20.67 31.18
C LEU A 8 -23.32 -19.61 30.10
N THR A 9 -22.25 -18.85 30.24
CA THR A 9 -21.82 -17.86 29.25
C THR A 9 -21.13 -18.60 28.10
N ALA A 10 -21.75 -18.58 26.92
CA ALA A 10 -21.16 -19.11 25.70
C ALA A 10 -19.97 -18.24 25.27
N LEU A 11 -18.75 -18.78 25.33
CA LEU A 11 -17.57 -18.17 24.72
C LEU A 11 -17.65 -18.35 23.19
N LEU A 12 -17.91 -17.25 22.47
CA LEU A 12 -17.70 -17.18 21.04
C LEU A 12 -16.19 -17.10 20.77
N CYS A 13 -15.60 -18.20 20.32
CA CYS A 13 -14.28 -18.23 19.72
C CYS A 13 -14.41 -17.68 18.29
N ALA A 14 -14.19 -16.38 18.10
CA ALA A 14 -14.02 -15.81 16.77
C ALA A 14 -12.55 -15.97 16.37
N CYS A 15 -12.25 -17.01 15.59
CA CYS A 15 -11.02 -17.04 14.80
C CYS A 15 -11.18 -15.96 13.74
N VAL A 16 -10.64 -14.76 14.00
CA VAL A 16 -10.52 -13.74 12.96
C VAL A 16 -9.47 -14.26 11.99
N ASP A 17 -9.90 -14.64 10.80
CA ASP A 17 -8.96 -14.94 9.71
C ASP A 17 -8.38 -13.59 9.29
N LYS A 18 -7.13 -13.32 9.70
CA LYS A 18 -6.45 -12.04 9.50
C LYS A 18 -5.81 -11.98 8.11
N SER A 19 -6.58 -12.35 7.09
CA SER A 19 -6.20 -12.10 5.71
C SER A 19 -7.07 -10.94 5.24
N ASP A 20 -6.52 -9.72 5.28
CA ASP A 20 -7.19 -8.60 4.64
C ASP A 20 -7.31 -8.93 3.15
N PRO A 21 -8.49 -8.81 2.53
CA PRO A 21 -8.64 -9.08 1.12
C PRO A 21 -7.73 -8.12 0.32
N PRO A 22 -7.21 -8.56 -0.84
CA PRO A 22 -6.37 -7.72 -1.70
C PRO A 22 -7.04 -6.36 -1.95
N ARG A 23 -6.26 -5.29 -1.81
CA ARG A 23 -6.74 -3.92 -2.07
C ARG A 23 -6.81 -3.68 -3.57
N GLU A 24 -7.87 -4.17 -4.20
CA GLU A 24 -8.12 -3.96 -5.63
C GLU A 24 -8.53 -2.52 -5.93
N ILE A 25 -7.98 -1.95 -7.00
CA ILE A 25 -8.32 -0.60 -7.49
C ILE A 25 -9.09 -0.77 -8.80
N ALA A 26 -10.37 -0.42 -8.80
CA ALA A 26 -11.22 -0.58 -9.98
C ALA A 26 -10.63 0.18 -11.18
N GLY A 27 -10.53 -0.52 -12.31
CA GLY A 27 -10.00 0.01 -13.57
C GLY A 27 -8.48 0.17 -13.63
N ALA A 28 -7.74 -0.34 -12.65
CA ALA A 28 -6.28 -0.34 -12.66
C ALA A 28 -5.70 -1.68 -13.13
N ASP A 29 -4.55 -1.64 -13.79
CA ASP A 29 -3.80 -2.80 -14.26
C ASP A 29 -2.38 -2.81 -13.66
N ALA A 30 -2.08 -3.81 -12.82
CA ALA A 30 -0.78 -3.93 -12.16
C ALA A 30 0.38 -4.18 -13.15
N GLY A 31 0.12 -4.84 -14.29
CA GLY A 31 1.13 -5.05 -15.32
C GLY A 31 1.55 -3.74 -15.98
N ASN A 32 0.58 -2.88 -16.29
CA ASN A 32 0.83 -1.51 -16.74
C ASN A 32 1.52 -0.69 -15.66
N GLY A 33 1.13 -0.88 -14.39
CA GLY A 33 1.78 -0.24 -13.24
C GLY A 33 3.28 -0.47 -13.17
N LEU A 34 3.73 -1.71 -13.41
CA LEU A 34 5.17 -2.01 -13.49
C LEU A 34 5.85 -1.27 -14.66
N ALA A 35 5.20 -1.20 -15.83
CA ALA A 35 5.74 -0.47 -16.97
C ALA A 35 5.88 1.04 -16.67
N VAL A 36 4.89 1.62 -15.99
CA VAL A 36 4.92 3.02 -15.53
C VAL A 36 6.04 3.23 -14.50
N ILE A 37 6.17 2.34 -13.50
CA ILE A 37 7.26 2.38 -12.50
C ILE A 37 8.63 2.49 -13.17
N HIS A 38 8.84 1.73 -14.26
CA HIS A 38 10.06 1.81 -15.05
C HIS A 38 10.21 3.14 -15.79
N SER A 39 9.15 3.65 -16.41
CA SER A 39 9.21 4.86 -17.25
C SER A 39 9.43 6.13 -16.45
N VAL A 40 8.80 6.26 -15.27
CA VAL A 40 8.91 7.45 -14.42
C VAL A 40 10.07 7.37 -13.42
N GLY A 41 10.77 6.23 -13.37
CA GLY A 41 12.01 6.08 -12.65
C GLY A 41 11.87 5.95 -11.14
N CYS A 42 10.79 5.33 -10.62
CA CYS A 42 10.60 5.11 -9.18
C CYS A 42 11.81 4.39 -8.54
N ALA A 43 12.43 3.47 -9.29
CA ALA A 43 13.55 2.67 -8.84
C ALA A 43 14.87 3.46 -8.68
N SER A 44 14.91 4.73 -9.10
CA SER A 44 16.04 5.63 -8.84
C SER A 44 16.18 5.96 -7.34
N CYS A 45 15.09 5.88 -6.59
CA CYS A 45 15.04 6.15 -5.15
C CYS A 45 14.71 4.92 -4.31
N HIS A 46 13.98 3.95 -4.88
CA HIS A 46 13.49 2.77 -4.15
C HIS A 46 14.07 1.46 -4.70
N VAL A 47 14.21 0.47 -3.83
CA VAL A 47 14.29 -0.94 -4.24
C VAL A 47 12.87 -1.47 -4.40
N ILE A 48 12.57 -2.05 -5.57
CA ILE A 48 11.22 -2.49 -5.93
C ILE A 48 11.30 -3.93 -6.44
N PRO A 49 10.63 -4.91 -5.79
CA PRO A 49 10.51 -6.25 -6.35
C PRO A 49 10.02 -6.20 -7.79
N GLY A 50 10.57 -7.03 -8.68
CA GLY A 50 10.27 -7.00 -10.12
C GLY A 50 11.08 -5.99 -10.94
N VAL A 51 11.76 -5.03 -10.32
CA VAL A 51 12.66 -4.08 -10.98
C VAL A 51 14.12 -4.38 -10.62
N ARG A 52 14.93 -4.77 -11.61
CA ARG A 52 16.33 -5.21 -11.38
C ARG A 52 17.35 -4.08 -11.26
N TRP A 53 17.10 -2.95 -11.90
CA TRP A 53 18.01 -1.79 -11.90
C TRP A 53 17.26 -0.55 -12.42
N PRO A 54 17.51 0.65 -11.90
CA PRO A 54 18.35 0.96 -10.73
C PRO A 54 17.76 0.45 -9.40
N GLU A 55 18.56 0.47 -8.33
CA GLU A 55 18.17 0.07 -6.97
C GLU A 55 18.50 1.22 -6.01
N GLY A 56 17.67 2.27 -6.04
CA GLY A 56 17.85 3.45 -5.20
C GLY A 56 17.64 3.14 -3.72
N LEU A 57 18.39 3.84 -2.86
CA LEU A 57 18.30 3.73 -1.39
C LEU A 57 17.95 5.06 -0.71
N ALA A 58 17.55 6.06 -1.49
CA ALA A 58 17.12 7.35 -0.96
C ALA A 58 15.75 7.24 -0.26
N GLY A 59 14.87 6.38 -0.80
CA GLY A 59 13.63 5.95 -0.17
C GLY A 59 13.76 4.52 0.41
N PRO A 60 12.79 4.08 1.23
CA PRO A 60 12.75 2.71 1.73
C PRO A 60 12.51 1.71 0.60
N SER A 61 12.83 0.43 0.84
CA SER A 61 12.36 -0.65 -0.03
C SER A 61 10.82 -0.66 -0.09
N LEU A 62 10.27 -1.01 -1.25
CA LEU A 62 8.83 -1.20 -1.45
C LEU A 62 8.41 -2.68 -1.37
N ALA A 63 9.33 -3.59 -1.02
CA ALA A 63 8.96 -4.95 -0.64
C ALA A 63 8.00 -4.92 0.58
N GLY A 64 6.99 -5.80 0.59
CA GLY A 64 5.98 -5.85 1.66
C GLY A 64 5.07 -4.62 1.72
N PHE A 65 5.08 -3.73 0.72
CA PHE A 65 4.28 -2.51 0.75
C PHE A 65 2.78 -2.80 0.93
N ALA A 66 2.27 -3.89 0.35
CA ALA A 66 0.88 -4.30 0.50
C ALA A 66 0.52 -4.67 1.96
N ASP A 67 1.49 -5.04 2.77
CA ASP A 67 1.28 -5.37 4.19
C ASP A 67 1.51 -4.16 5.11
N SER A 68 2.11 -3.09 4.60
CA SER A 68 2.29 -1.85 5.35
C SER A 68 0.94 -1.17 5.63
N PRO A 69 0.64 -0.81 6.89
CA PRO A 69 -0.57 -0.06 7.23
C PRO A 69 -0.45 1.43 6.85
N MET A 70 0.75 1.91 6.51
CA MET A 70 1.03 3.34 6.35
C MET A 70 1.78 3.65 5.04
N ILE A 71 1.43 4.78 4.43
CA ILE A 71 2.12 5.40 3.29
C ILE A 71 3.03 6.50 3.83
N GLY A 72 4.32 6.46 3.46
CA GLY A 72 5.31 7.44 3.91
C GLY A 72 5.46 7.55 5.42
N GLY A 73 4.99 6.53 6.18
CA GLY A 73 4.92 6.53 7.63
C GLY A 73 3.91 7.52 8.24
N GLN A 74 3.08 8.18 7.43
CA GLN A 74 2.25 9.32 7.86
C GLN A 74 0.76 9.16 7.55
N PHE A 75 0.41 8.51 6.43
CA PHE A 75 -0.98 8.38 5.98
C PHE A 75 -1.44 6.91 6.02
N PRO A 76 -2.73 6.63 6.27
CA PRO A 76 -3.24 5.25 6.20
C PRO A 76 -3.12 4.70 4.78
N ASN A 77 -2.70 3.43 4.65
CA ASN A 77 -2.54 2.78 3.35
C ASN A 77 -3.91 2.41 2.73
N ARG A 78 -4.54 3.40 2.10
CA ARG A 78 -5.78 3.28 1.35
C ARG A 78 -5.55 3.61 -0.13
N PRO A 79 -6.30 2.99 -1.06
CA PRO A 79 -6.13 3.21 -2.49
C PRO A 79 -6.18 4.68 -2.93
N ASP A 80 -7.17 5.43 -2.44
CA ASP A 80 -7.34 6.85 -2.80
C ASP A 80 -6.17 7.70 -2.31
N VAL A 81 -5.75 7.49 -1.07
CA VAL A 81 -4.63 8.20 -0.44
C VAL A 81 -3.30 7.86 -1.14
N LEU A 82 -3.11 6.61 -1.56
CA LEU A 82 -1.90 6.21 -2.27
C LEU A 82 -1.82 6.84 -3.66
N VAL A 83 -2.94 6.91 -4.37
CA VAL A 83 -3.00 7.56 -5.69
C VAL A 83 -2.63 9.04 -5.56
N ASP A 84 -3.21 9.76 -4.60
CA ASP A 84 -2.87 11.17 -4.34
C ASP A 84 -1.38 11.34 -3.98
N TRP A 85 -0.86 10.46 -3.13
CA TRP A 85 0.56 10.46 -2.73
C TRP A 85 1.50 10.22 -3.91
N LEU A 86 1.16 9.29 -4.80
CA LEU A 86 1.95 8.98 -5.98
C LEU A 86 1.98 10.17 -6.96
N VAL A 87 0.90 10.92 -7.09
CA VAL A 87 0.83 12.11 -7.95
C VAL A 87 1.63 13.27 -7.35
N ASP A 88 1.36 13.65 -6.10
CA ASP A 88 1.99 14.83 -5.47
C ASP A 88 2.16 14.65 -3.96
N ALA A 89 3.14 13.82 -3.56
CA ALA A 89 3.51 13.65 -2.16
C ALA A 89 3.85 14.98 -1.44
N PRO A 90 4.58 15.96 -2.03
CA PRO A 90 4.85 17.24 -1.38
C PRO A 90 3.61 18.05 -1.01
N SER A 91 2.51 17.96 -1.79
CA SER A 91 1.25 18.63 -1.44
C SER A 91 0.62 18.08 -0.16
N MET A 92 0.85 16.79 0.14
CA MET A 92 0.34 16.11 1.32
C MET A 92 1.31 16.22 2.51
N ALA A 93 2.61 16.10 2.26
CA ALA A 93 3.67 16.17 3.26
C ALA A 93 4.83 17.05 2.77
N PRO A 94 4.81 18.38 3.01
CA PRO A 94 5.80 19.32 2.45
C PRO A 94 7.27 19.04 2.79
N ALA A 95 7.53 18.26 3.84
CA ALA A 95 8.87 17.86 4.26
C ALA A 95 9.36 16.53 3.65
N THR A 96 8.53 15.87 2.82
CA THR A 96 8.91 14.62 2.14
C THR A 96 10.02 14.87 1.12
N ALA A 97 10.90 13.88 0.96
CA ALA A 97 11.91 13.89 -0.10
C ALA A 97 11.38 13.32 -1.43
N MET A 98 10.22 12.65 -1.42
CA MET A 98 9.59 12.15 -2.63
C MET A 98 9.05 13.32 -3.45
N PRO A 99 9.51 13.55 -4.68
CA PRO A 99 9.03 14.67 -5.49
C PRO A 99 7.59 14.42 -5.98
N ALA A 100 6.95 15.46 -6.49
CA ALA A 100 5.77 15.28 -7.34
C ALA A 100 6.19 14.50 -8.59
N MET A 101 5.43 13.46 -8.94
CA MET A 101 5.78 12.56 -10.03
C MET A 101 5.06 12.97 -11.32
N PRO A 102 5.67 12.74 -12.50
CA PRO A 102 5.03 13.01 -13.79
C PRO A 102 4.02 11.90 -14.13
N LEU A 103 3.00 11.73 -13.29
CA LEU A 103 1.95 10.72 -13.41
C LEU A 103 0.60 11.38 -13.66
N THR A 104 -0.18 10.81 -14.57
CA THR A 104 -1.63 11.00 -14.57
C THR A 104 -2.27 10.20 -13.43
N GLU A 105 -3.50 10.55 -13.06
CA GLU A 105 -4.24 9.77 -12.04
C GLU A 105 -4.40 8.30 -12.45
N SER A 106 -4.66 8.02 -13.73
CA SER A 106 -4.79 6.64 -14.23
C SER A 106 -3.49 5.85 -14.06
N GLU A 107 -2.35 6.44 -14.41
CA GLU A 107 -1.04 5.81 -14.23
C GLU A 107 -0.74 5.60 -12.74
N ALA A 108 -1.06 6.57 -11.89
CA ALA A 108 -0.90 6.43 -10.44
C ALA A 108 -1.76 5.29 -9.87
N ARG A 109 -2.97 5.07 -10.40
CA ARG A 109 -3.82 3.91 -10.04
C ARG A 109 -3.19 2.58 -10.45
N ASP A 110 -2.61 2.51 -11.64
CA ASP A 110 -1.91 1.31 -12.11
C ASP A 110 -0.67 1.01 -11.26
N VAL A 111 0.12 2.05 -10.93
CA VAL A 111 1.26 1.94 -10.01
C VAL A 111 0.80 1.48 -8.63
N ALA A 112 -0.25 2.07 -8.06
CA ALA A 112 -0.81 1.67 -6.78
C ALA A 112 -1.29 0.20 -6.80
N ALA A 113 -1.93 -0.24 -7.90
CA ALA A 113 -2.34 -1.62 -8.08
C ALA A 113 -1.12 -2.56 -8.08
N TYR A 114 -0.02 -2.19 -8.74
CA TYR A 114 1.22 -2.96 -8.67
C TYR A 114 1.79 -3.02 -7.25
N LEU A 115 1.86 -1.90 -6.55
CA LEU A 115 2.36 -1.84 -5.17
C LEU A 115 1.53 -2.70 -4.22
N TYR A 116 0.22 -2.83 -4.45
CA TYR A 116 -0.65 -3.75 -3.69
C TYR A 116 -0.48 -5.23 -4.04
N THR A 117 0.36 -5.58 -5.01
CA THR A 117 0.79 -6.98 -5.22
C THR A 117 2.03 -7.36 -4.41
N LEU A 118 2.69 -6.39 -3.77
CA LEU A 118 3.97 -6.57 -3.08
C LEU A 118 3.76 -6.94 -1.60
N HIS A 119 3.51 -8.22 -1.35
CA HIS A 119 3.47 -8.81 0.00
C HIS A 119 4.84 -9.37 0.42
N ASP A 120 5.05 -9.55 1.73
CA ASP A 120 6.22 -10.25 2.32
C ASP A 120 6.13 -11.79 2.23
#